data_AF-A0A961QWA1-F1
#
_entry.id   AF-A0A961QWA1-F1
#
_cell.length_a   1.000
_cell.length_b   1.000
_cell.length_c   1.000
_cell.angle_alpha   90.00
_cell.angle_beta   90.00
_cell.angle_gamma   90.00
#
_symmetry.space_group_name_H-M   'P 1'
#
loop_
_entity.id
_entity.type
_entity.pdbx_description
1 polymer ?
#
loop_
_entity_poly.entity_id
_entity_poly.type
_entity_poly.pdbx_seq_one_letter_code
_entity_poly.pdbx_strand_id
1 'polypeptide(L)'
;MSRSPGFRALATALGLLAGFSQAAQAQSQQTVAPTDWTVLTDDNGSLVIGMAMAPDHGLWVSCNAPSAQGRPVWETGSHEETLTDPFELVLGFREDLFSGAPPIRQEGAVLIVGTTSYTLPGFETVAMNGPEVLLPMGAPLVQALYDAPSLRLVSAQGAAHPFPTAGLGAALDGALRACVNRWAEIGHTIPVALSRYWPVVDEGIDAGQAPAVPTASVAGIPRFDIPAGIPRFAITPGLAPAPGAAAQTPFAATSLATLPPVIVQHVYQTCGGSARIDETALSPAQDFDGDGAPDYVINYTGVYCQQDTMRGFCGAANCSIEVFLSSRGHIRAFDFLAIAATPAKAPDGRIGLRLAATPFICGDGYCDGIWLWDGQRFAQQP
;
A
#
# COMPACT_ATOMS: atom_id res chain seq x y z
N MET A 1 -33.34 99.98 2.57
CA MET A 1 -32.68 100.73 1.47
C MET A 1 -31.78 99.73 0.75
N SER A 2 -32.23 99.18 -0.39
CA SER A 2 -32.06 99.73 -1.74
C SER A 2 -30.81 99.14 -2.43
N ARG A 3 -31.09 98.35 -3.49
CA ARG A 3 -30.36 98.19 -4.75
C ARG A 3 -29.14 97.24 -4.83
N SER A 4 -29.39 96.12 -5.54
CA SER A 4 -28.53 95.49 -6.56
C SER A 4 -28.19 96.49 -7.70
N PRO A 5 -27.22 96.27 -8.63
CA PRO A 5 -27.07 95.07 -9.51
C PRO A 5 -25.60 94.62 -9.80
N GLY A 6 -25.36 93.39 -10.28
CA GLY A 6 -25.07 93.06 -11.70
C GLY A 6 -23.54 92.96 -11.97
N PHE A 7 -22.92 92.09 -12.77
CA PHE A 7 -23.35 91.25 -13.90
C PHE A 7 -22.20 90.27 -14.30
N ARG A 8 -22.56 89.00 -14.56
CA ARG A 8 -22.12 88.02 -15.59
C ARG A 8 -20.64 87.86 -16.06
N ALA A 9 -20.18 86.60 -16.13
CA ALA A 9 -19.94 85.79 -17.36
C ALA A 9 -19.34 84.40 -16.96
N LEU A 10 -19.92 83.23 -17.27
CA LEU A 10 -20.11 82.45 -18.53
C LEU A 10 -18.95 81.49 -18.88
N ALA A 11 -19.22 80.16 -18.78
CA ALA A 11 -18.70 79.00 -19.55
C ALA A 11 -18.86 77.72 -18.68
N THR A 12 -19.89 76.86 -18.83
CA THR A 12 -20.21 75.88 -19.90
C THR A 12 -19.24 74.68 -20.00
N ALA A 13 -19.64 73.54 -19.43
CA ALA A 13 -19.43 72.16 -19.94
C ALA A 13 -20.35 71.23 -19.10
N LEU A 14 -21.47 70.70 -19.64
CA LEU A 14 -21.60 69.36 -20.27
C LEU A 14 -20.77 68.29 -19.53
N GLY A 15 -21.30 67.24 -18.92
CA GLY A 15 -22.53 66.49 -19.18
C GLY A 15 -22.13 65.03 -19.48
N LEU A 16 -22.38 64.11 -18.55
CA LEU A 16 -22.52 62.65 -18.75
C LEU A 16 -22.67 61.96 -17.37
N LEU A 17 -23.91 61.82 -16.92
CA LEU A 17 -24.27 60.87 -15.86
C LEU A 17 -24.46 59.51 -16.53
N ALA A 18 -23.42 58.68 -16.50
CA ALA A 18 -23.54 57.27 -16.85
C ALA A 18 -24.23 56.53 -15.71
N GLY A 19 -25.42 55.98 -16.00
CA GLY A 19 -26.15 55.11 -15.11
C GLY A 19 -25.37 53.82 -14.86
N PHE A 20 -25.07 53.56 -13.60
CA PHE A 20 -24.65 52.23 -13.15
C PHE A 20 -25.91 51.42 -12.84
N SER A 21 -26.37 50.66 -13.83
CA SER A 21 -27.26 49.53 -13.60
C SER A 21 -26.51 48.49 -12.76
N GLN A 22 -26.83 48.40 -11.48
CA GLN A 22 -26.50 47.24 -10.66
C GLN A 22 -27.34 46.07 -11.16
N ALA A 23 -26.81 45.31 -12.11
CA ALA A 23 -27.26 43.96 -12.36
C ALA A 23 -26.91 43.15 -11.11
N ALA A 24 -27.91 42.84 -10.29
CA ALA A 24 -27.78 41.86 -9.23
C ALA A 24 -27.37 40.53 -9.87
N GLN A 25 -26.08 40.20 -9.81
CA GLN A 25 -25.61 38.86 -10.08
C GLN A 25 -26.16 38.00 -8.95
N ALA A 26 -27.29 37.34 -9.21
CA ALA A 26 -27.69 36.16 -8.48
C ALA A 26 -26.57 35.14 -8.69
N GLN A 27 -25.57 35.17 -7.81
CA GLN A 27 -24.66 34.06 -7.62
C GLN A 27 -25.56 32.91 -7.18
N SER A 28 -25.90 32.04 -8.14
CA SER A 28 -26.39 30.71 -7.83
C SER A 28 -25.31 30.06 -6.98
N GLN A 29 -25.46 30.15 -5.66
CA GLN A 29 -24.77 29.28 -4.73
C GLN A 29 -25.23 27.87 -5.11
N GLN A 30 -24.44 27.24 -5.98
CA GLN A 30 -24.51 25.82 -6.21
C GLN A 30 -24.22 25.21 -4.84
N THR A 31 -25.26 24.80 -4.14
CA THR A 31 -25.15 23.86 -3.03
C THR A 31 -24.55 22.60 -3.62
N VAL A 32 -23.22 22.50 -3.57
CA VAL A 32 -22.51 21.26 -3.80
C VAL A 32 -23.06 20.32 -2.72
N ALA A 33 -23.83 19.32 -3.13
CA ALA A 33 -24.26 18.28 -2.21
C ALA A 33 -22.99 17.74 -1.54
N PRO A 34 -22.95 17.62 -0.19
CA PRO A 34 -21.78 17.11 0.50
C PRO A 34 -21.35 15.81 -0.17
N THR A 35 -20.10 15.76 -0.61
CA THR A 35 -19.50 14.54 -1.14
C THR A 35 -19.35 13.58 0.03
N ASP A 36 -20.11 12.51 -0.04
CA ASP A 36 -20.20 11.44 0.96
C ASP A 36 -18.86 10.71 1.17
N TRP A 37 -17.98 10.74 0.18
CA TRP A 37 -16.66 10.12 0.27
C TRP A 37 -15.67 10.96 1.08
N THR A 38 -14.94 10.30 1.97
CA THR A 38 -13.83 10.91 2.72
C THR A 38 -12.52 10.67 1.98
N VAL A 39 -11.72 11.73 1.82
CA VAL A 39 -10.37 11.66 1.25
C VAL A 39 -9.35 11.94 2.33
N LEU A 40 -8.36 11.06 2.44
CA LEU A 40 -7.19 11.24 3.29
C LEU A 40 -5.94 11.17 2.42
N THR A 41 -5.08 12.17 2.56
CA THR A 41 -3.73 12.16 1.99
C THR A 41 -2.76 12.56 3.07
N ASP A 42 -1.69 11.79 3.24
CA ASP A 42 -0.68 12.05 4.25
C ASP A 42 0.73 11.73 3.74
N ASP A 43 1.73 12.40 4.28
CA ASP A 43 3.14 12.00 4.16
C ASP A 43 3.71 11.93 5.58
N ASN A 44 3.72 10.72 6.13
CA ASN A 44 4.21 10.50 7.49
C ASN A 44 5.73 10.40 7.59
N GLY A 45 6.43 10.63 6.47
CA GLY A 45 7.87 10.59 6.33
C GLY A 45 8.42 9.22 5.92
N SER A 46 7.64 8.14 6.03
CA SER A 46 7.98 6.84 5.43
C SER A 46 7.23 6.60 4.14
N LEU A 47 5.95 6.96 4.12
CA LEU A 47 5.05 6.72 2.99
C LEU A 47 4.25 7.99 2.72
N VAL A 48 4.07 8.29 1.43
CA VAL A 48 2.96 9.08 0.93
C VAL A 48 1.76 8.14 0.81
N ILE A 49 0.67 8.47 1.49
CA ILE A 49 -0.55 7.65 1.56
C ILE A 49 -1.69 8.45 0.94
N GLY A 50 -2.47 7.79 0.11
CA GLY A 50 -3.73 8.30 -0.41
C GLY A 50 -4.84 7.30 -0.15
N MET A 51 -5.98 7.77 0.38
CA MET A 51 -7.13 6.93 0.69
C MET A 51 -8.45 7.64 0.38
N ALA A 52 -9.35 6.95 -0.29
CA ALA A 52 -10.74 7.34 -0.51
C ALA A 52 -11.67 6.31 0.14
N MET A 53 -12.54 6.75 1.05
CA MET A 53 -13.44 5.89 1.81
C MET A 53 -14.91 6.24 1.57
N ALA A 54 -15.74 5.22 1.39
CA ALA A 54 -17.19 5.36 1.42
C ALA A 54 -17.67 5.82 2.81
N PRO A 55 -18.82 6.51 2.93
CA PRO A 55 -19.37 7.00 4.21
C PRO A 55 -19.45 5.98 5.33
N ASP A 56 -19.78 4.74 4.98
CA ASP A 56 -19.98 3.65 5.94
C ASP A 56 -18.71 2.81 6.14
N HIS A 57 -17.60 3.24 5.54
CA HIS A 57 -16.33 2.52 5.47
C HIS A 57 -16.47 1.10 4.91
N GLY A 58 -17.55 0.81 4.19
CA GLY A 58 -17.81 -0.49 3.57
C GLY A 58 -16.87 -0.80 2.41
N LEU A 59 -16.34 0.25 1.78
CA LEU A 59 -15.40 0.22 0.66
C LEU A 59 -14.36 1.33 0.84
N TRP A 60 -13.10 0.99 0.64
CA TRP A 60 -12.04 1.98 0.50
C TRP A 60 -11.12 1.65 -0.68
N VAL A 61 -10.51 2.69 -1.21
CA VAL A 61 -9.41 2.61 -2.16
C VAL A 61 -8.23 3.30 -1.52
N SER A 62 -7.10 2.62 -1.39
CA SER A 62 -5.86 3.22 -0.91
C SER A 62 -4.68 2.93 -1.83
N CYS A 63 -3.66 3.76 -1.71
CA CYS A 63 -2.37 3.56 -2.34
C CYS A 63 -1.29 4.12 -1.42
N ASN A 64 -0.06 3.67 -1.62
CA ASN A 64 1.09 4.33 -1.04
C ASN A 64 2.27 4.41 -2.01
N ALA A 65 3.21 5.28 -1.66
CA ALA A 65 4.49 5.43 -2.34
C ALA A 65 5.56 5.80 -1.29
N PRO A 66 6.85 5.46 -1.49
CA PRO A 66 7.91 5.85 -0.58
C PRO A 66 7.98 7.37 -0.41
N SER A 67 8.02 7.85 0.83
CA SER A 67 8.18 9.29 1.11
C SER A 67 9.55 9.81 0.66
N ALA A 68 9.62 11.10 0.31
CA ALA A 68 10.88 11.78 0.03
C ALA A 68 11.77 11.91 1.27
N GLN A 69 11.18 11.83 2.47
CA GLN A 69 11.91 11.91 3.73
C GLN A 69 12.66 10.62 4.05
N GLY A 70 12.28 9.49 3.43
CA GLY A 70 12.97 8.22 3.54
C GLY A 70 13.04 7.68 4.97
N ARG A 71 12.10 8.02 5.85
CA ARG A 71 12.10 7.47 7.21
C ARG A 71 11.68 6.01 7.17
N PRO A 72 12.27 5.13 8.00
CA PRO A 72 11.82 3.75 8.11
C PRO A 72 10.36 3.65 8.60
N VAL A 73 9.59 2.70 8.06
CA VAL A 73 8.16 2.48 8.40
C VAL A 73 7.90 2.21 9.89
N TRP A 74 8.88 1.64 10.61
CA TRP A 74 8.76 1.39 12.04
C TRP A 74 8.87 2.67 12.89
N GLU A 75 9.49 3.74 12.37
CA GLU A 75 9.59 5.02 13.08
C GLU A 75 8.32 5.89 12.96
N THR A 76 7.51 5.61 11.93
CA THR A 76 6.32 6.39 11.57
C THR A 76 5.03 5.68 11.97
N GLY A 77 5.11 4.41 12.35
CA GLY A 77 3.96 3.57 12.68
C GLY A 77 3.36 2.85 11.47
N SER A 78 3.83 3.08 10.25
CA SER A 78 3.32 2.46 9.01
C SER A 78 3.74 1.00 8.77
N HIS A 79 4.17 0.31 9.82
CA HIS A 79 4.57 -1.09 9.74
C HIS A 79 3.42 -2.08 9.48
N GLU A 80 2.16 -1.61 9.53
CA GLU A 80 0.96 -2.41 9.27
C GLU A 80 0.33 -2.08 7.90
N GLU A 81 0.89 -1.11 7.16
CA GLU A 81 0.36 -0.70 5.86
C GLU A 81 0.73 -1.72 4.77
N THR A 82 -0.25 -2.15 3.97
CA THR A 82 -0.01 -2.94 2.76
C THR A 82 0.79 -2.09 1.76
N LEU A 83 2.07 -2.39 1.57
CA LEU A 83 2.89 -1.70 0.57
C LEU A 83 2.42 -2.05 -0.85
N THR A 84 2.13 -1.03 -1.66
CA THR A 84 1.72 -1.21 -3.05
C THR A 84 2.92 -1.09 -3.99
N ASP A 85 2.92 -1.88 -5.06
CA ASP A 85 3.84 -1.68 -6.18
C ASP A 85 3.61 -0.32 -6.89
N PRO A 86 4.56 0.15 -7.72
CA PRO A 86 4.36 1.37 -8.50
C PRO A 86 3.07 1.34 -9.33
N PHE A 87 2.19 2.32 -9.06
CA PHE A 87 0.86 2.45 -9.69
C PHE A 87 -0.08 1.26 -9.45
N GLU A 88 0.09 0.58 -8.32
CA GLU A 88 -0.87 -0.35 -7.75
C GLU A 88 -1.71 0.34 -6.67
N LEU A 89 -2.94 -0.14 -6.47
CA LEU A 89 -3.82 0.29 -5.39
C LEU A 89 -4.36 -0.92 -4.63
N VAL A 90 -4.78 -0.67 -3.41
CA VAL A 90 -5.58 -1.58 -2.59
C VAL A 90 -7.05 -1.19 -2.74
N LEU A 91 -7.87 -2.16 -3.11
CA LEU A 91 -9.32 -2.08 -3.04
C LEU A 91 -9.77 -2.93 -1.85
N GLY A 92 -10.16 -2.28 -0.76
CA GLY A 92 -10.52 -2.95 0.48
C GLY A 92 -11.99 -2.81 0.84
N PHE A 93 -12.45 -3.76 1.65
CA PHE A 93 -13.86 -3.91 2.00
C PHE A 93 -14.02 -4.19 3.50
N ARG A 94 -15.15 -3.79 4.08
CA ARG A 94 -15.45 -4.12 5.47
C ARG A 94 -15.63 -5.64 5.64
N GLU A 95 -15.14 -6.19 6.74
CA GLU A 95 -15.10 -7.63 6.95
C GLU A 95 -16.49 -8.30 6.94
N ASP A 96 -17.51 -7.63 7.46
CA ASP A 96 -18.90 -8.13 7.53
C ASP A 96 -19.56 -8.33 6.16
N LEU A 97 -18.97 -7.78 5.09
CA LEU A 97 -19.40 -8.01 3.70
C LEU A 97 -19.05 -9.42 3.21
N PHE A 98 -18.18 -10.12 3.94
CA PHE A 98 -17.76 -11.49 3.67
C PHE A 98 -18.06 -12.37 4.87
N SER A 99 -18.68 -13.52 4.64
CA SER A 99 -19.02 -14.42 5.74
C SER A 99 -17.89 -15.40 6.05
N GLY A 100 -17.62 -15.59 7.34
CA GLY A 100 -16.84 -16.69 7.92
C GLY A 100 -15.66 -16.22 8.79
N ALA A 101 -15.04 -17.13 9.55
CA ALA A 101 -13.89 -16.83 10.40
C ALA A 101 -12.56 -16.82 9.61
N PRO A 102 -11.77 -15.73 9.64
CA PRO A 102 -10.44 -15.67 9.02
C PRO A 102 -9.48 -16.80 9.49
N PRO A 103 -8.50 -17.20 8.66
CA PRO A 103 -8.26 -16.75 7.30
C PRO A 103 -9.24 -17.41 6.31
N ILE A 104 -9.88 -16.61 5.45
CA ILE A 104 -10.74 -17.10 4.39
C ILE A 104 -10.26 -16.58 3.05
N ARG A 105 -9.93 -17.51 2.17
CA ARG A 105 -9.75 -17.22 0.76
C ARG A 105 -11.11 -16.97 0.12
N GLN A 106 -11.30 -15.75 -0.37
CA GLN A 106 -12.47 -15.34 -1.15
C GLN A 106 -12.16 -15.50 -2.63
N GLU A 107 -13.07 -16.12 -3.37
CA GLU A 107 -12.98 -16.32 -4.81
C GLU A 107 -14.31 -15.94 -5.45
N GLY A 108 -14.25 -15.39 -6.66
CA GLY A 108 -15.46 -15.09 -7.45
C GLY A 108 -16.30 -13.92 -6.95
N ALA A 109 -15.78 -13.07 -6.06
CA ALA A 109 -16.41 -11.79 -5.74
C ALA A 109 -16.48 -10.91 -7.01
N VAL A 110 -17.58 -10.20 -7.19
CA VAL A 110 -17.83 -9.38 -8.40
C VAL A 110 -18.18 -7.97 -8.00
N LEU A 111 -17.45 -6.98 -8.53
CA LEU A 111 -17.83 -5.58 -8.44
C LEU A 111 -18.59 -5.20 -9.71
N ILE A 112 -19.77 -4.60 -9.56
CA ILE A 112 -20.63 -4.21 -10.68
C ILE A 112 -20.71 -2.68 -10.70
N VAL A 113 -20.19 -2.11 -11.78
CA VAL A 113 -20.10 -0.66 -12.00
C VAL A 113 -21.04 -0.30 -13.15
N GLY A 114 -22.13 0.42 -12.85
CA GLY A 114 -23.24 0.58 -13.78
C GLY A 114 -23.83 -0.77 -14.17
N THR A 115 -23.69 -1.12 -15.45
CA THR A 115 -24.14 -2.40 -16.03
C THR A 115 -23.02 -3.40 -16.25
N THR A 116 -21.77 -3.03 -15.95
CA THR A 116 -20.59 -3.87 -16.25
C THR A 116 -20.14 -4.62 -14.99
N SER A 117 -19.91 -5.92 -15.13
CA SER A 117 -19.41 -6.78 -14.06
C SER A 117 -17.91 -6.99 -14.17
N TYR A 118 -17.20 -6.86 -13.05
CA TYR A 118 -15.76 -7.09 -12.91
C TYR A 118 -15.53 -8.13 -11.82
N THR A 119 -15.04 -9.30 -12.21
CA THR A 119 -14.61 -10.32 -11.24
C THR A 119 -13.32 -9.87 -10.58
N LEU A 120 -13.31 -9.82 -9.26
CA LEU A 120 -12.11 -9.53 -8.48
C LEU A 120 -11.17 -10.74 -8.50
N PRO A 121 -9.84 -10.54 -8.54
CA PRO A 121 -8.87 -11.57 -8.20
C PRO A 121 -9.21 -12.24 -6.87
N GLY A 122 -8.83 -13.49 -6.68
CA GLY A 122 -8.93 -14.14 -5.37
C GLY A 122 -8.07 -13.43 -4.34
N PHE A 123 -8.59 -13.28 -3.11
CA PHE A 123 -7.89 -12.61 -2.02
C PHE A 123 -8.11 -13.35 -0.70
N GLU A 124 -7.21 -13.16 0.26
CA GLU A 124 -7.30 -13.76 1.59
C GLU A 124 -7.67 -12.66 2.60
N THR A 125 -8.71 -12.91 3.40
CA THR A 125 -9.05 -12.03 4.52
C THR A 125 -8.17 -12.39 5.71
N VAL A 126 -7.32 -11.46 6.12
CA VAL A 126 -6.51 -11.56 7.33
C VAL A 126 -7.00 -10.56 8.37
N ALA A 127 -6.88 -10.90 9.65
CA ALA A 127 -7.44 -10.10 10.75
C ALA A 127 -6.86 -8.67 10.88
N MET A 128 -5.74 -8.38 10.21
CA MET A 128 -5.08 -7.07 10.26
C MET A 128 -5.63 -6.09 9.22
N ASN A 129 -5.81 -6.56 7.99
CA ASN A 129 -6.10 -5.69 6.85
C ASN A 129 -7.54 -5.85 6.34
N GLY A 130 -8.25 -6.88 6.82
CA GLY A 130 -9.54 -7.26 6.29
C GLY A 130 -9.45 -7.80 4.86
N PRO A 131 -10.58 -7.85 4.13
CA PRO A 131 -10.62 -8.27 2.75
C PRO A 131 -10.12 -7.17 1.80
N GLU A 132 -8.93 -7.39 1.24
CA GLU A 132 -8.24 -6.45 0.34
C GLU A 132 -7.87 -7.11 -0.99
N VAL A 133 -7.91 -6.32 -2.07
CA VAL A 133 -7.50 -6.73 -3.41
C VAL A 133 -6.49 -5.74 -3.97
N LEU A 134 -5.33 -6.23 -4.39
CA LEU A 134 -4.36 -5.44 -5.13
C LEU A 134 -4.75 -5.36 -6.61
N LEU A 135 -4.80 -4.13 -7.13
CA LEU A 135 -5.17 -3.87 -8.53
C LEU A 135 -4.23 -2.84 -9.13
N PRO A 136 -3.81 -2.99 -10.40
CA PRO A 136 -3.17 -1.90 -11.12
C PRO A 136 -4.13 -0.72 -11.21
N MET A 137 -3.68 0.50 -10.88
CA MET A 137 -4.50 1.72 -11.00
C MET A 137 -5.03 1.91 -12.43
N GLY A 138 -4.30 1.43 -13.44
CA GLY A 138 -4.70 1.45 -14.85
C GLY A 138 -5.76 0.41 -15.25
N ALA A 139 -6.16 -0.49 -14.34
CA ALA A 139 -7.09 -1.57 -14.65
C ALA A 139 -8.46 -1.03 -15.10
N PRO A 140 -9.16 -1.70 -16.05
CA PRO A 140 -10.47 -1.26 -16.51
C PRO A 140 -11.50 -1.05 -15.40
N LEU A 141 -11.44 -1.85 -14.34
CA LEU A 141 -12.27 -1.69 -13.15
C LEU A 141 -12.04 -0.34 -12.47
N VAL A 142 -10.80 0.01 -12.17
CA VAL A 142 -10.44 1.28 -11.52
C VAL A 142 -10.86 2.46 -12.38
N GLN A 143 -10.66 2.37 -13.70
CA GLN A 143 -11.13 3.41 -14.62
C GLN A 143 -12.66 3.56 -14.59
N ALA A 144 -13.41 2.46 -14.48
CA ALA A 144 -14.86 2.53 -14.43
C ALA A 144 -15.38 3.19 -13.14
N LEU A 145 -14.61 3.14 -12.04
CA LEU A 145 -15.02 3.75 -10.77
C LEU A 145 -15.09 5.28 -10.82
N TYR A 146 -14.26 5.94 -11.64
CA TYR A 146 -14.26 7.40 -11.79
C TYR A 146 -15.59 7.96 -12.25
N ASP A 147 -16.24 7.26 -13.17
CA ASP A 147 -17.47 7.69 -13.84
C ASP A 147 -18.66 6.80 -13.45
N ALA A 148 -18.59 6.10 -12.31
CA ALA A 148 -19.54 5.08 -11.91
C ALA A 148 -20.96 5.65 -11.71
N PRO A 149 -21.96 5.25 -12.53
CA PRO A 149 -23.34 5.69 -12.31
C PRO A 149 -24.01 4.94 -11.14
N SER A 150 -23.52 3.74 -10.84
CA SER A 150 -23.92 2.92 -9.69
C SER A 150 -22.79 1.96 -9.34
N LEU A 151 -22.67 1.55 -8.08
CA LEU A 151 -21.63 0.63 -7.63
C LEU A 151 -22.23 -0.40 -6.67
N ARG A 152 -21.95 -1.68 -6.87
CA ARG A 152 -22.31 -2.75 -5.92
C ARG A 152 -21.30 -3.88 -5.93
N LEU A 153 -21.03 -4.43 -4.75
CA LEU A 153 -20.31 -5.70 -4.58
C LEU A 153 -21.32 -6.84 -4.56
N VAL A 154 -21.02 -7.93 -5.25
CA VAL A 154 -21.68 -9.22 -5.08
C VAL A 154 -20.64 -10.17 -4.51
N SER A 155 -20.78 -10.54 -3.24
CA SER A 155 -19.86 -11.48 -2.59
C SER A 155 -20.01 -12.89 -3.16
N ALA A 156 -19.08 -13.79 -2.85
CA ALA A 156 -19.16 -15.20 -3.26
C ALA A 156 -20.45 -15.90 -2.78
N GLN A 157 -21.05 -15.39 -1.69
CA GLN A 157 -22.30 -15.88 -1.13
C GLN A 157 -23.55 -15.30 -1.83
N GLY A 158 -23.36 -14.45 -2.84
CA GLY A 158 -24.43 -13.86 -3.64
C GLY A 158 -25.11 -12.64 -3.01
N ALA A 159 -24.67 -12.18 -1.84
CA ALA A 159 -25.18 -10.97 -1.24
C ALA A 159 -24.72 -9.75 -2.06
N ALA A 160 -25.69 -8.92 -2.48
CA ALA A 160 -25.41 -7.68 -3.19
C ALA A 160 -25.41 -6.49 -2.22
N HIS A 161 -24.28 -5.78 -2.14
CA HIS A 161 -24.09 -4.62 -1.30
C HIS A 161 -23.87 -3.37 -2.15
N PRO A 162 -24.78 -2.38 -2.15
CA PRO A 162 -24.62 -1.14 -2.91
C PRO A 162 -23.68 -0.17 -2.19
N PHE A 163 -22.89 0.59 -2.97
CA PHE A 163 -22.06 1.69 -2.48
C PHE A 163 -22.47 3.02 -3.13
N PRO A 164 -22.38 4.15 -2.42
CA PRO A 164 -22.68 5.46 -2.99
C PRO A 164 -21.61 5.84 -4.02
N THR A 165 -22.04 6.40 -5.16
CA THR A 165 -21.12 6.87 -6.21
C THR A 165 -21.00 8.39 -6.28
N ALA A 166 -21.84 9.12 -5.55
CA ALA A 166 -21.79 10.57 -5.48
C ALA A 166 -20.46 11.03 -4.86
N GLY A 167 -19.62 11.73 -5.64
CA GLY A 167 -18.30 12.19 -5.21
C GLY A 167 -17.18 11.15 -5.30
N LEU A 168 -17.46 9.90 -5.69
CA LEU A 168 -16.45 8.84 -5.80
C LEU A 168 -15.29 9.23 -6.72
N GLY A 169 -15.57 9.68 -7.95
CA GLY A 169 -14.51 10.04 -8.91
C GLY A 169 -13.59 11.16 -8.41
N ALA A 170 -14.16 12.19 -7.74
CA ALA A 170 -13.36 13.26 -7.13
C ALA A 170 -12.53 12.75 -5.95
N ALA A 171 -13.07 11.83 -5.16
CA ALA A 171 -12.36 11.23 -4.04
C ALA A 171 -11.19 10.34 -4.50
N LEU A 172 -11.41 9.53 -5.54
CA LEU A 172 -10.36 8.74 -6.18
C LEU A 172 -9.27 9.63 -6.79
N ASP A 173 -9.64 10.73 -7.44
CA ASP A 173 -8.67 11.69 -7.94
C ASP A 173 -7.79 12.26 -6.82
N GLY A 174 -8.41 12.72 -5.73
CA GLY A 174 -7.68 13.27 -4.58
C GLY A 174 -6.74 12.25 -3.92
N ALA A 175 -7.21 11.03 -3.70
CA ALA A 175 -6.44 9.97 -3.07
C ALA A 175 -5.29 9.47 -3.96
N LEU A 176 -5.58 9.05 -5.19
CA LEU A 176 -4.60 8.37 -6.04
C LEU A 176 -3.56 9.33 -6.61
N ARG A 177 -3.90 10.61 -6.82
CA ARG A 177 -2.97 11.62 -7.36
C ARG A 177 -1.71 11.77 -6.51
N ALA A 178 -1.82 11.70 -5.19
CA ALA A 178 -0.67 11.81 -4.28
C ALA A 178 0.37 10.70 -4.56
N CYS A 179 -0.08 9.45 -4.65
CA CYS A 179 0.77 8.30 -4.93
C CYS A 179 1.31 8.32 -6.37
N VAL A 180 0.47 8.64 -7.36
CA VAL A 180 0.87 8.72 -8.78
C VAL A 180 1.97 9.75 -8.98
N ASN A 181 1.80 10.95 -8.42
CA ASN A 181 2.82 12.00 -8.47
C ASN A 181 4.12 11.50 -7.83
N ARG A 182 4.03 10.87 -6.66
CA ARG A 182 5.22 10.42 -5.95
C ARG A 182 5.98 9.32 -6.71
N TRP A 183 5.27 8.35 -7.28
CA TRP A 183 5.89 7.32 -8.12
C TRP A 183 6.55 7.91 -9.38
N ALA A 184 5.91 8.91 -10.00
CA ALA A 184 6.49 9.62 -11.14
C ALA A 184 7.75 10.40 -10.77
N GLU A 185 7.74 11.12 -9.63
CA GLU A 185 8.89 11.87 -9.11
C GLU A 185 10.13 10.99 -8.90
N ILE A 186 9.96 9.74 -8.44
CA ILE A 186 11.07 8.81 -8.23
C ILE A 186 11.42 7.99 -9.49
N GLY A 187 10.90 8.39 -10.65
CA GLY A 187 11.35 7.93 -11.97
C GLY A 187 10.51 6.83 -12.61
N HIS A 188 9.36 6.46 -12.04
CA HIS A 188 8.48 5.49 -12.68
C HIS A 188 7.65 6.15 -13.80
N THR A 189 7.51 5.44 -14.91
CA THR A 189 6.70 5.92 -16.04
C THR A 189 5.21 5.73 -15.73
N ILE A 190 4.45 6.83 -15.71
CA ILE A 190 3.00 6.78 -15.50
C ILE A 190 2.34 5.93 -16.60
N PRO A 191 1.56 4.90 -16.26
CA PRO A 191 0.85 4.09 -17.24
C PRO A 191 -0.05 4.94 -18.14
N VAL A 192 -0.07 4.65 -19.44
CA VAL A 192 -0.92 5.37 -20.42
C VAL A 192 -2.40 5.35 -20.03
N ALA A 193 -2.86 4.29 -19.37
CA ALA A 193 -4.21 4.18 -18.85
C ALA A 193 -4.56 5.30 -17.83
N LEU A 194 -3.57 5.85 -17.14
CA LEU A 194 -3.72 6.87 -16.11
C LEU A 194 -3.59 8.30 -16.64
N SER A 195 -2.96 8.49 -17.80
CA SER A 195 -2.73 9.82 -18.38
C SER A 195 -4.01 10.56 -18.75
N ARG A 196 -5.14 9.86 -18.88
CA ARG A 196 -6.46 10.47 -19.08
C ARG A 196 -6.98 11.25 -17.86
N TYR A 197 -6.52 10.88 -16.66
CA TYR A 197 -6.92 11.50 -15.39
C TYR A 197 -5.84 12.44 -14.85
N TRP A 198 -4.58 12.09 -15.11
CA TRP A 198 -3.40 12.84 -14.71
C TRP A 198 -2.54 13.10 -15.94
N PRO A 199 -2.93 14.04 -16.81
CA PRO A 199 -2.03 14.47 -17.87
C PRO A 199 -0.76 14.96 -17.18
N VAL A 200 0.38 14.37 -17.54
CA VAL A 200 1.68 14.89 -17.13
C VAL A 200 1.68 16.34 -17.58
N VAL A 201 1.67 17.26 -16.62
CA VAL A 201 1.91 18.64 -16.95
C VAL A 201 3.38 18.65 -17.35
N ASP A 202 3.64 18.77 -18.65
CA ASP A 202 4.97 18.99 -19.23
C ASP A 202 5.47 20.41 -18.86
N GLU A 203 5.23 20.82 -17.61
CA GLU A 203 5.81 22.00 -17.01
C GLU A 203 7.23 21.60 -16.65
N GLY A 204 8.18 22.08 -17.47
CA GLY A 204 9.60 21.87 -17.27
C GLY A 204 9.95 22.02 -15.79
N ILE A 205 10.60 21.00 -15.25
CA ILE A 205 11.02 20.90 -13.85
C ILE A 205 11.96 22.08 -13.53
N ASP A 206 11.40 23.21 -13.12
CA ASP A 206 12.03 24.11 -12.18
C ASP A 206 11.78 23.54 -10.79
N ALA A 207 12.78 22.80 -10.28
CA ALA A 207 12.80 22.28 -8.93
C ALA A 207 12.73 23.43 -7.93
N GLY A 208 11.54 23.80 -7.45
CA GLY A 208 11.44 24.92 -6.51
C GLY A 208 10.12 25.20 -5.81
N GLN A 209 8.97 24.75 -6.33
CA GLN A 209 7.71 25.07 -5.67
C GLN A 209 6.65 23.98 -5.83
N ALA A 210 6.59 23.08 -4.84
CA ALA A 210 5.39 22.29 -4.61
C ALA A 210 4.21 23.23 -4.29
N PRO A 211 3.02 23.02 -4.86
CA PRO A 211 1.83 23.75 -4.43
C PRO A 211 1.57 23.48 -2.95
N ALA A 212 1.28 24.53 -2.18
CA ALA A 212 0.99 24.42 -0.76
C ALA A 212 -0.25 23.53 -0.55
N VAL A 213 -0.05 22.34 0.00
CA VAL A 213 -1.12 21.49 0.51
C VAL A 213 -1.70 22.20 1.75
N PRO A 214 -3.02 22.47 1.82
CA PRO A 214 -3.62 23.01 3.03
C PRO A 214 -3.50 21.96 4.14
N THR A 215 -2.61 22.20 5.09
CA THR A 215 -2.52 21.42 6.33
C THR A 215 -3.80 21.63 7.14
N ALA A 216 -4.70 20.65 7.11
CA ALA A 216 -5.78 20.57 8.09
C ALA A 216 -5.17 20.12 9.43
N SER A 217 -5.10 21.03 10.40
CA SER A 217 -4.69 20.67 11.77
C SER A 217 -5.75 19.76 12.40
N VAL A 218 -5.40 18.50 12.61
CA VAL A 218 -6.16 17.60 13.49
C VAL A 218 -5.79 17.93 14.94
N ALA A 219 -6.56 18.82 15.56
CA ALA A 219 -6.51 19.02 16.99
C ALA A 219 -7.37 17.95 17.68
N GLY A 220 -6.77 17.09 18.51
CA GLY A 220 -7.50 16.43 19.59
C GLY A 220 -7.50 14.89 19.68
N ILE A 221 -6.38 14.20 19.39
CA ILE A 221 -6.26 12.79 19.81
C ILE A 221 -5.79 12.74 21.28
N PRO A 222 -6.57 12.16 22.22
CA PRO A 222 -6.12 11.99 23.60
C PRO A 222 -4.98 10.96 23.68
N ARG A 223 -3.92 11.32 24.41
CA ARG A 223 -2.81 10.41 24.76
C ARG A 223 -3.31 9.31 25.69
N PHE A 224 -3.07 8.05 25.32
CA PHE A 224 -3.23 6.91 26.20
C PHE A 224 -1.94 6.71 27.02
N ASP A 225 -2.03 6.90 28.33
CA ASP A 225 -0.97 6.52 29.27
C ASP A 225 -1.04 5.01 29.55
N ILE A 226 0.03 4.29 29.22
CA ILE A 226 0.17 2.87 29.55
C ILE A 226 0.71 2.76 31.00
N PRO A 227 0.00 2.08 31.92
CA PRO A 227 0.49 1.90 33.28
C PRO A 227 1.71 0.95 33.33
N ALA A 228 2.76 1.39 34.00
CA ALA A 228 3.95 0.59 34.26
C ALA A 228 3.63 -0.54 35.26
N GLY A 229 3.54 -1.78 34.79
CA GLY A 229 3.34 -2.92 35.69
C GLY A 229 2.96 -4.25 35.01
N ILE A 230 3.75 -4.72 34.05
CA ILE A 230 3.61 -6.10 33.55
C ILE A 230 4.60 -7.01 34.30
N PRO A 231 4.15 -8.08 34.97
CA PRO A 231 5.04 -9.02 35.65
C PRO A 231 5.87 -9.80 34.63
N ARG A 232 7.18 -9.91 34.89
CA ARG A 232 8.11 -10.75 34.12
C ARG A 232 7.78 -12.22 34.36
N PHE A 233 7.38 -12.94 33.32
CA PHE A 233 7.29 -14.41 33.37
C PHE A 233 8.70 -15.01 33.44
N ALA A 234 8.94 -15.82 34.46
CA ALA A 234 10.15 -16.61 34.59
C ALA A 234 10.13 -17.75 33.56
N ILE A 235 11.14 -17.80 32.71
CA ILE A 235 11.35 -18.91 31.77
C ILE A 235 11.90 -20.09 32.57
N THR A 236 11.13 -21.15 32.71
CA THR A 236 11.57 -22.42 33.30
C THR A 236 12.48 -23.14 32.31
N PRO A 237 13.75 -23.44 32.65
CA PRO A 237 14.60 -24.26 31.78
C PRO A 237 14.35 -25.74 32.09
N GLY A 238 13.96 -26.53 31.09
CA GLY A 238 14.03 -27.98 31.22
C GLY A 238 12.96 -28.76 30.47
N LEU A 239 13.14 -28.91 29.16
CA LEU A 239 12.67 -30.10 28.45
C LEU A 239 13.84 -30.65 27.65
N ALA A 240 14.26 -31.87 28.01
CA ALA A 240 15.25 -32.62 27.27
C ALA A 240 14.69 -32.95 25.87
N PRO A 241 15.52 -32.91 24.81
CA PRO A 241 15.08 -33.23 23.46
C PRO A 241 14.63 -34.70 23.37
N ALA A 242 13.54 -34.94 22.67
CA ALA A 242 13.01 -36.28 22.42
C ALA A 242 14.03 -37.14 21.63
N PRO A 243 14.25 -38.41 22.01
CA PRO A 243 15.15 -39.31 21.27
C PRO A 243 14.43 -39.77 19.99
N GLY A 244 14.90 -39.33 18.83
CA GLY A 244 14.38 -39.80 17.54
C GLY A 244 14.64 -38.94 16.31
N ALA A 245 15.20 -37.73 16.44
CA ALA A 245 15.58 -36.94 15.28
C ALA A 245 16.82 -37.57 14.61
N ALA A 246 16.59 -38.30 13.51
CA ALA A 246 17.67 -38.71 12.61
C ALA A 246 18.49 -37.47 12.24
N ALA A 247 19.81 -37.56 12.38
CA ALA A 247 20.73 -36.47 12.06
C ALA A 247 20.52 -36.05 10.60
N GLN A 248 19.85 -34.91 10.40
CA GLN A 248 19.67 -34.34 9.08
C GLN A 248 21.05 -33.94 8.56
N THR A 249 21.38 -34.36 7.34
CA THR A 249 22.60 -33.89 6.67
C THR A 249 22.55 -32.36 6.63
N PRO A 250 23.56 -31.66 7.18
CA PRO A 250 23.54 -30.21 7.23
C PRO A 250 23.50 -29.63 5.81
N PHE A 251 22.65 -28.63 5.62
CA PHE A 251 22.58 -27.90 4.36
C PHE A 251 23.88 -27.11 4.13
N ALA A 252 24.35 -27.05 2.88
CA ALA A 252 25.57 -26.34 2.54
C ALA A 252 25.35 -24.82 2.64
N ALA A 253 26.26 -24.11 3.29
CA ALA A 253 26.18 -22.65 3.40
C ALA A 253 26.26 -21.97 2.02
N THR A 254 25.49 -20.91 1.83
CA THR A 254 25.55 -20.04 0.65
C THR A 254 26.45 -18.85 0.93
N SER A 255 27.22 -18.42 -0.07
CA SER A 255 28.02 -17.19 0.03
C SER A 255 27.54 -16.14 -0.98
N LEU A 256 27.81 -14.87 -0.67
CA LEU A 256 27.45 -13.75 -1.55
C LEU A 256 28.06 -13.89 -2.95
N ALA A 257 29.26 -14.46 -3.05
CA ALA A 257 29.95 -14.70 -4.32
C ALA A 257 29.23 -15.70 -5.24
N THR A 258 28.32 -16.51 -4.70
CA THR A 258 27.56 -17.51 -5.44
C THR A 258 26.15 -17.09 -5.79
N LEU A 259 25.71 -15.89 -5.37
CA LEU A 259 24.40 -15.37 -5.73
C LEU A 259 24.34 -14.98 -7.22
N PRO A 260 23.25 -15.34 -7.92
CA PRO A 260 22.96 -14.81 -9.25
C PRO A 260 22.98 -13.27 -9.24
N PRO A 261 23.63 -12.61 -10.23
CA PRO A 261 23.70 -11.15 -10.29
C PRO A 261 22.33 -10.46 -10.29
N VAL A 262 21.30 -11.12 -10.81
CA VAL A 262 19.92 -10.59 -10.84
C VAL A 262 19.34 -10.44 -9.43
N ILE A 263 19.70 -11.31 -8.49
CA ILE A 263 19.27 -11.21 -7.08
C ILE A 263 19.96 -10.02 -6.40
N VAL A 264 21.27 -9.86 -6.63
CA VAL A 264 22.02 -8.71 -6.08
C VAL A 264 21.46 -7.39 -6.62
N GLN A 265 21.17 -7.36 -7.93
CA GLN A 265 20.58 -6.19 -8.58
C GLN A 265 19.18 -5.89 -8.03
N HIS A 266 18.37 -6.92 -7.78
CA HIS A 266 17.06 -6.77 -7.13
C HIS A 266 17.22 -6.13 -5.75
N VAL A 267 18.07 -6.67 -4.88
CA VAL A 267 18.33 -6.09 -3.55
C VAL A 267 18.81 -4.64 -3.64
N TYR A 268 19.65 -4.31 -4.63
CA TYR A 268 20.09 -2.93 -4.84
C TYR A 268 18.95 -2.01 -5.27
N GLN A 269 18.10 -2.43 -6.19
CA GLN A 269 16.91 -1.67 -6.60
C GLN A 269 15.97 -1.46 -5.41
N THR A 270 15.72 -2.53 -4.65
CA THR A 270 14.94 -2.53 -3.42
C THR A 270 15.51 -1.57 -2.36
N CYS A 271 16.84 -1.42 -2.29
CA CYS A 271 17.54 -0.46 -1.43
C CYS A 271 17.75 0.94 -2.05
N GLY A 272 17.11 1.28 -3.18
CA GLY A 272 17.26 2.61 -3.80
C GLY A 272 18.64 2.85 -4.44
N GLY A 273 19.36 1.79 -4.80
CA GLY A 273 20.56 1.83 -5.63
C GLY A 273 21.79 1.12 -5.03
N SER A 274 21.89 0.95 -3.70
CA SER A 274 23.03 0.24 -3.10
C SER A 274 22.72 -0.39 -1.75
N ALA A 275 23.28 -1.58 -1.52
CA ALA A 275 23.13 -2.33 -0.28
C ALA A 275 24.42 -3.07 0.11
N ARG A 276 24.63 -3.27 1.41
CA ARG A 276 25.54 -4.28 1.94
C ARG A 276 24.69 -5.49 2.35
N ILE A 277 24.99 -6.64 1.75
CA ILE A 277 24.34 -7.92 2.08
C ILE A 277 25.31 -8.69 2.96
N ASP A 278 24.91 -8.97 4.20
CA ASP A 278 25.65 -9.86 5.09
C ASP A 278 25.41 -11.32 4.68
N GLU A 279 26.40 -12.19 4.84
CA GLU A 279 26.20 -13.62 4.55
C GLU A 279 25.17 -14.24 5.50
N THR A 280 24.95 -13.66 6.68
CA THR A 280 23.85 -14.06 7.57
C THR A 280 22.46 -13.79 7.00
N ALA A 281 22.35 -12.95 5.96
CA ALA A 281 21.11 -12.76 5.21
C ALA A 281 20.76 -13.96 4.33
N LEU A 282 21.73 -14.84 4.05
CA LEU A 282 21.58 -15.91 3.07
C LEU A 282 21.26 -17.22 3.76
N SER A 283 20.15 -17.85 3.38
CA SER A 283 19.95 -19.27 3.73
C SER A 283 20.77 -20.16 2.79
N PRO A 284 21.11 -21.38 3.24
CA PRO A 284 21.61 -22.43 2.36
C PRO A 284 20.79 -22.57 1.07
N ALA A 285 21.44 -22.58 -0.08
CA ALA A 285 20.79 -22.68 -1.38
C ALA A 285 20.23 -24.10 -1.52
N GLN A 286 18.96 -24.20 -1.91
CA GLN A 286 18.23 -25.46 -2.01
C GLN A 286 17.46 -25.52 -3.33
N ASP A 287 16.97 -26.70 -3.68
CA ASP A 287 16.03 -26.89 -4.78
C ASP A 287 14.61 -26.95 -4.18
N PHE A 288 13.96 -25.80 -4.02
CA PHE A 288 12.62 -25.70 -3.43
C PHE A 288 11.52 -26.03 -4.44
N ASP A 289 11.76 -25.81 -5.73
CA ASP A 289 10.78 -26.07 -6.80
C ASP A 289 10.95 -27.42 -7.51
N GLY A 290 12.04 -28.14 -7.25
CA GLY A 290 12.32 -29.49 -7.75
C GLY A 290 12.90 -29.54 -9.16
N ASP A 291 13.44 -28.44 -9.67
CA ASP A 291 14.00 -28.36 -11.02
C ASP A 291 15.48 -28.78 -11.10
N GLY A 292 16.10 -29.08 -9.96
CA GLY A 292 17.50 -29.51 -9.84
C GLY A 292 18.52 -28.37 -9.88
N ALA A 293 18.09 -27.11 -9.91
CA ALA A 293 18.93 -25.92 -9.83
C ALA A 293 18.79 -25.23 -8.45
N PRO A 294 19.78 -24.41 -8.05
CA PRO A 294 19.74 -23.75 -6.75
C PRO A 294 18.80 -22.55 -6.74
N ASP A 295 17.94 -22.55 -5.73
CA ASP A 295 17.10 -21.44 -5.28
C ASP A 295 17.73 -20.77 -4.06
N TYR A 296 17.37 -19.50 -3.87
CA TYR A 296 18.00 -18.64 -2.88
C TYR A 296 16.98 -17.97 -1.99
N VAL A 297 17.30 -17.86 -0.71
CA VAL A 297 16.48 -17.13 0.27
C VAL A 297 17.30 -15.98 0.84
N ILE A 298 16.74 -14.77 0.79
CA ILE A 298 17.30 -13.56 1.38
C ILE A 298 16.44 -13.16 2.57
N ASN A 299 17.03 -13.11 3.77
CA ASN A 299 16.44 -12.54 4.97
C ASN A 299 16.95 -11.11 5.16
N TYR A 300 16.03 -10.13 5.06
CA TYR A 300 16.39 -8.71 5.12
C TYR A 300 16.87 -8.24 6.50
N THR A 301 16.85 -9.08 7.54
CA THR A 301 17.57 -8.82 8.80
C THR A 301 19.07 -8.56 8.60
N GLY A 302 19.68 -9.21 7.60
CA GLY A 302 21.10 -9.10 7.27
C GLY A 302 21.41 -8.18 6.10
N VAL A 303 20.43 -7.41 5.61
CA VAL A 303 20.60 -6.47 4.48
C VAL A 303 20.62 -5.03 5.01
N TYR A 304 21.60 -4.25 4.57
CA TYR A 304 21.84 -2.88 5.02
C TYR A 304 21.90 -1.93 3.83
N CYS A 305 20.86 -1.12 3.62
CA CYS A 305 20.86 -0.09 2.58
C CYS A 305 21.77 1.09 3.01
N GLN A 306 22.55 1.69 2.08
CA GLN A 306 23.59 2.67 2.45
C GLN A 306 23.08 4.06 2.89
N GLN A 307 21.80 4.38 2.70
CA GLN A 307 21.25 5.69 3.08
C GLN A 307 20.81 5.78 4.56
N ASP A 308 21.40 4.98 5.46
CA ASP A 308 21.02 4.88 6.88
C ASP A 308 19.53 4.55 7.14
N THR A 309 18.78 4.22 6.09
CA THR A 309 17.51 3.54 6.17
C THR A 309 17.76 2.11 6.61
N MET A 310 17.90 1.92 7.92
CA MET A 310 17.84 0.60 8.51
C MET A 310 16.52 -0.05 8.10
N ARG A 311 16.67 -1.09 7.28
CA ARG A 311 15.70 -2.15 7.00
C ARG A 311 14.48 -1.69 6.21
N GLY A 312 14.66 -1.56 4.90
CA GLY A 312 13.56 -1.90 4.01
C GLY A 312 13.04 -3.26 4.47
N PHE A 313 11.76 -3.31 4.85
CA PHE A 313 11.02 -4.53 5.14
C PHE A 313 11.26 -5.25 6.47
N CYS A 314 11.86 -4.64 7.50
CA CYS A 314 11.77 -5.19 8.87
C CYS A 314 10.96 -4.27 9.79
N GLY A 315 9.74 -4.69 10.13
CA GLY A 315 8.88 -4.03 11.10
C GLY A 315 9.23 -4.41 12.55
N ALA A 316 8.30 -4.10 13.48
CA ALA A 316 8.50 -4.29 14.93
C ALA A 316 8.82 -5.72 15.37
N ALA A 317 8.43 -6.73 14.57
CA ALA A 317 8.61 -8.12 14.96
C ALA A 317 8.90 -9.11 13.84
N ASN A 318 8.88 -8.69 12.56
CA ASN A 318 9.14 -9.56 11.42
C ASN A 318 9.91 -8.79 10.34
N CYS A 319 10.60 -9.54 9.48
CA CYS A 319 11.34 -9.05 8.33
C CYS A 319 10.81 -9.67 7.04
N SER A 320 10.99 -8.97 5.91
CA SER A 320 10.83 -9.59 4.62
C SER A 320 11.87 -10.69 4.46
N ILE A 321 11.38 -11.80 3.97
CA ILE A 321 12.16 -12.92 3.51
C ILE A 321 11.72 -13.17 2.08
N GLU A 322 12.67 -13.09 1.16
CA GLU A 322 12.43 -13.27 -0.26
C GLU A 322 13.02 -14.59 -0.74
N VAL A 323 12.25 -15.32 -1.55
CA VAL A 323 12.64 -16.60 -2.13
C VAL A 323 12.70 -16.47 -3.65
N PHE A 324 13.87 -16.71 -4.21
CA PHE A 324 14.16 -16.62 -5.63
C PHE A 324 14.27 -18.03 -6.21
N LEU A 325 13.31 -18.38 -7.09
CA LEU A 325 13.26 -19.68 -7.74
C LEU A 325 14.03 -19.67 -9.07
N SER A 326 14.80 -20.72 -9.30
CA SER A 326 15.60 -20.96 -10.49
C SER A 326 14.75 -21.25 -11.72
N SER A 327 13.65 -22.00 -11.59
CA SER A 327 12.67 -22.21 -12.67
C SER A 327 12.05 -20.91 -13.19
N ARG A 328 12.09 -19.84 -12.38
CA ARG A 328 11.63 -18.50 -12.72
C ARG A 328 12.77 -17.56 -13.11
N GLY A 329 13.99 -18.08 -13.33
CA GLY A 329 15.17 -17.29 -13.67
C GLY A 329 15.63 -16.34 -12.56
N HIS A 330 15.27 -16.64 -11.30
CA HIS A 330 15.52 -15.80 -10.12
C HIS A 330 14.96 -14.37 -10.26
N ILE A 331 13.93 -14.17 -11.10
CA ILE A 331 13.22 -12.90 -11.25
C ILE A 331 11.84 -12.98 -10.58
N ARG A 332 11.50 -11.93 -9.80
CA ARG A 332 10.29 -11.82 -8.97
C ARG A 332 10.27 -12.85 -7.83
N ALA A 333 10.84 -12.45 -6.70
CA ALA A 333 10.85 -13.26 -5.49
C ALA A 333 9.43 -13.50 -4.97
N PHE A 334 9.28 -14.57 -4.19
CA PHE A 334 8.17 -14.73 -3.26
C PHE A 334 8.55 -14.12 -1.92
N ASP A 335 7.74 -13.22 -1.41
CA ASP A 335 7.95 -12.54 -0.15
C ASP A 335 7.17 -13.22 0.99
N PHE A 336 7.80 -13.26 2.15
CA PHE A 336 7.19 -13.65 3.42
C PHE A 336 7.52 -12.61 4.46
N LEU A 337 6.58 -12.34 5.36
CA LEU A 337 6.85 -11.57 6.55
C LEU A 337 7.12 -12.51 7.73
N ALA A 338 8.39 -12.65 8.12
CA ALA A 338 8.82 -13.58 9.17
C ALA A 338 10.10 -13.09 9.89
N ILE A 339 10.35 -13.58 11.09
CA ILE A 339 11.61 -13.37 11.83
C ILE A 339 12.76 -14.08 11.12
N ALA A 340 12.52 -15.33 10.72
CA ALA A 340 13.49 -16.15 10.01
C ALA A 340 12.81 -17.16 9.10
N ALA A 341 13.53 -17.62 8.08
CA ALA A 341 13.16 -18.77 7.26
C ALA A 341 14.34 -19.72 7.24
N THR A 342 14.05 -21.00 7.39
CA THR A 342 15.05 -22.06 7.37
C THR A 342 14.58 -23.16 6.44
N PRO A 343 15.48 -23.71 5.60
CA PRO A 343 15.13 -24.89 4.81
C PRO A 343 14.73 -26.06 5.71
N ALA A 344 13.68 -26.77 5.33
CA ALA A 344 13.16 -27.93 6.05
C ALA A 344 12.69 -29.00 5.07
N LYS A 345 12.87 -30.27 5.43
CA LYS A 345 12.35 -31.40 4.64
C LYS A 345 10.96 -31.80 5.12
N ALA A 346 10.01 -31.88 4.20
CA ALA A 346 8.68 -32.43 4.44
C ALA A 346 8.72 -33.97 4.57
N PRO A 347 7.66 -34.60 5.11
CA PRO A 347 7.59 -36.06 5.26
C PRO A 347 7.72 -36.82 3.93
N ASP A 348 7.32 -36.20 2.81
CA ASP A 348 7.44 -36.75 1.46
C ASP A 348 8.85 -36.57 0.84
N GLY A 349 9.77 -35.95 1.57
CA GLY A 349 11.16 -35.70 1.15
C GLY A 349 11.38 -34.41 0.37
N ARG A 350 10.31 -33.67 0.00
CA ARG A 350 10.46 -32.36 -0.64
C ARG A 350 11.09 -31.35 0.32
N ILE A 351 11.82 -30.39 -0.25
CA ILE A 351 12.43 -29.30 0.52
C ILE A 351 11.49 -28.10 0.46
N GLY A 352 11.25 -27.50 1.62
CA GLY A 352 10.46 -26.30 1.78
C GLY A 352 11.08 -25.36 2.79
N LEU A 353 10.27 -24.40 3.25
CA LEU A 353 10.67 -23.41 4.23
C LEU A 353 9.87 -23.57 5.51
N ARG A 354 10.58 -23.61 6.64
CA ARG A 354 9.99 -23.37 7.95
C ARG A 354 10.21 -21.91 8.30
N LEU A 355 9.12 -21.20 8.58
CA LEU A 355 9.14 -19.80 8.96
C LEU A 355 9.06 -19.70 10.48
N ALA A 356 9.89 -18.86 11.08
CA ALA A 356 9.68 -18.36 12.43
C ALA A 356 9.04 -16.98 12.29
N ALA A 357 7.84 -16.77 12.80
CA ALA A 357 7.19 -15.46 12.81
C ALA A 357 6.50 -15.21 14.15
N THR A 358 5.92 -14.02 14.33
CA THR A 358 5.12 -13.74 15.53
C THR A 358 3.87 -14.61 15.60
N PRO A 359 3.35 -14.91 16.81
CA PRO A 359 2.13 -15.71 16.99
C PRO A 359 0.92 -15.17 16.20
N PHE A 360 0.87 -13.86 15.95
CA PHE A 360 -0.18 -13.23 15.16
C PHE A 360 -0.13 -13.63 13.67
N ILE A 361 1.07 -13.75 13.08
CA ILE A 361 1.23 -14.20 11.68
C ILE A 361 1.00 -15.71 11.56
N CYS A 362 1.42 -16.46 12.57
CA CYS A 362 1.36 -17.92 12.56
C CYS A 362 0.08 -18.53 13.11
N GLY A 363 -0.85 -17.77 13.68
CA GLY A 363 -1.98 -18.33 14.42
C GLY A 363 -1.58 -19.38 15.48
N ASP A 364 -2.54 -20.19 15.93
CA ASP A 364 -2.30 -21.28 16.87
C ASP A 364 -1.64 -22.48 16.17
N GLY A 365 -0.30 -22.49 16.13
CA GLY A 365 0.50 -23.64 15.70
C GLY A 365 0.97 -23.63 14.23
N TYR A 366 0.61 -22.63 13.42
CA TYR A 366 1.03 -22.57 12.01
C TYR A 366 2.45 -22.02 11.80
N CYS A 367 3.23 -21.76 12.85
CA CYS A 367 4.68 -21.46 12.68
C CYS A 367 5.50 -22.72 12.37
N ASP A 368 5.01 -23.91 12.76
CA ASP A 368 5.83 -25.13 12.66
C ASP A 368 5.69 -25.85 11.31
N GLY A 369 4.64 -25.50 10.54
CA GLY A 369 4.35 -26.09 9.23
C GLY A 369 5.38 -25.72 8.18
N ILE A 370 5.65 -26.66 7.27
CA ILE A 370 6.59 -26.48 6.16
C ILE A 370 5.83 -25.92 4.96
N TRP A 371 6.31 -24.79 4.46
CA TRP A 371 5.85 -24.16 3.23
C TRP A 371 6.52 -24.83 2.04
N LEU A 372 5.72 -25.49 1.20
CA LEU A 372 6.19 -26.18 0.00
C LEU A 372 5.73 -25.43 -1.24
N TRP A 373 6.58 -25.44 -2.26
CA TRP A 373 6.21 -24.99 -3.59
C TRP A 373 5.17 -25.94 -4.20
N ASP A 374 4.06 -25.39 -4.68
CA ASP A 374 2.98 -26.15 -5.34
C ASP A 374 2.99 -26.02 -6.88
N GLY A 375 3.98 -25.33 -7.43
CA GLY A 375 4.07 -24.98 -8.86
C GLY A 375 3.63 -23.55 -9.18
N GLN A 376 2.94 -22.88 -8.25
CA GLN A 376 2.47 -21.50 -8.41
C GLN A 376 2.84 -20.59 -7.25
N ARG A 377 2.75 -21.10 -6.01
CA ARG A 377 3.08 -20.38 -4.79
C ARG A 377 3.68 -21.31 -3.76
N PHE A 378 4.25 -20.73 -2.71
CA PHE A 378 4.50 -21.47 -1.49
C PHE A 378 3.20 -21.61 -0.71
N ALA A 379 2.83 -22.84 -0.38
CA ALA A 379 1.66 -23.15 0.41
C ALA A 379 2.07 -24.01 1.60
N GLN A 380 1.53 -23.67 2.76
CA GLN A 380 1.76 -24.47 3.96
C GLN A 380 1.09 -25.83 3.85
N GLN A 381 1.83 -26.89 4.15
CA GLN A 381 1.24 -28.21 4.34
C GLN A 381 0.70 -28.34 5.77
N PRO A 382 -0.50 -28.91 5.95
CA PRO A 382 -1.08 -29.18 7.26
C PRO A 382 -0.33 -30.23 8.08
#